data_AF-A0A382RH00-F1
#
_entry.id   AF-A0A382RH00-F1
#
_cell.length_a   1.000
_cell.length_b   1.000
_cell.length_c   1.000
_cell.angle_alpha   90.00
_cell.angle_beta   90.00
_cell.angle_gamma   90.00
#
_symmetry.space_group_name_H-M   'P 1'
#
loop_
_entity.id
_entity.type
_entity.pdbx_description
1 polymer ?
#
loop_
_entity_poly.entity_id
_entity_poly.type
_entity_poly.pdbx_seq_one_letter_code
_entity_poly.pdbx_strand_id
1 'polypeptide(L)'
;NQGGRMVSIQSDLQLKGHLFRRAGFGTTFHQIEGLGATSYEQIVDSLLEGNVDDGIDKDLLYRHCPDFSGGLGLGGAQSYWMYRMIASKSPLVEKMALFWHGVFATAYSKLTQGKIMNNQIEMFRHLAFGNMHDLLMGISTDPAMMVWLDNDDNHKGAINENYGRELLELFSMGVGNYSELDIKECARAFTGWTIRNKDYVRLKAQNDSLWPYGRTSFEFKFISEDHDYGEKTFLGETGNFNGEDIIRIICKQEATGRFIARHLYSYFVSDEPPVTKWPYEEPIDSKAIESLAKVYLDSGHNIKEVLRYLFNSDFFKSENVR
;
A
#
# COMPACT_ATOMS: atom_id res chain seq x y z
N ASN A 1 -22.48 -31.06 -30.97
CA ASN A 1 -21.47 -29.98 -30.91
C ASN A 1 -20.70 -30.01 -29.58
N GLN A 2 -20.07 -31.15 -29.24
CA GLN A 2 -19.40 -31.38 -27.95
C GLN A 2 -17.98 -30.80 -27.89
N GLY A 3 -17.31 -30.67 -29.03
CA GLY A 3 -15.96 -30.07 -29.12
C GLY A 3 -15.91 -28.60 -28.73
N GLY A 4 -16.87 -27.79 -29.20
CA GLY A 4 -16.94 -26.36 -28.84
C GLY A 4 -17.20 -26.11 -27.35
N ARG A 5 -17.98 -27.00 -26.70
CA ARG A 5 -18.29 -26.90 -25.26
C ARG A 5 -17.09 -27.28 -24.38
N MET A 6 -16.27 -28.25 -24.79
CA MET A 6 -15.03 -28.59 -24.07
C MET A 6 -13.98 -27.47 -24.18
N VAL A 7 -13.81 -26.88 -25.37
CA VAL A 7 -12.88 -25.75 -25.57
C VAL A 7 -13.27 -24.52 -24.75
N SER A 8 -14.58 -24.20 -24.65
CA SER A 8 -15.05 -23.09 -23.81
C SER A 8 -14.82 -23.31 -22.31
N ILE A 9 -14.96 -24.55 -21.83
CA ILE A 9 -14.74 -24.88 -20.42
C ILE A 9 -13.25 -24.79 -20.07
N GLN A 10 -12.37 -25.25 -20.96
CA GLN A 10 -10.93 -25.18 -20.76
C GLN A 10 -10.43 -23.72 -20.75
N SER A 11 -10.96 -22.87 -21.63
CA SER A 11 -10.64 -21.43 -21.66
C SER A 11 -11.11 -20.69 -20.41
N ASP A 12 -12.30 -21.03 -19.86
CA ASP A 12 -12.82 -20.47 -18.61
C ASP A 12 -11.95 -20.85 -17.40
N LEU A 13 -11.58 -22.13 -17.29
CA LEU A 13 -10.69 -22.61 -16.23
C LEU A 13 -9.30 -21.96 -16.31
N GLN A 14 -8.77 -21.76 -17.51
CA GLN A 14 -7.51 -21.05 -17.71
C GLN A 14 -7.60 -19.59 -17.26
N LEU A 15 -8.70 -18.90 -17.57
CA LEU A 15 -8.93 -17.53 -17.15
C LEU A 15 -9.04 -17.41 -15.63
N LYS A 16 -9.82 -18.29 -14.99
CA LYS A 16 -9.92 -18.36 -13.52
C LYS A 16 -8.56 -18.64 -12.89
N GLY A 17 -7.82 -19.60 -13.44
CA GLY A 17 -6.46 -19.91 -12.98
C GLY A 17 -5.50 -18.73 -13.13
N HIS A 18 -5.59 -17.97 -14.22
CA HIS A 18 -4.82 -16.74 -14.41
C HIS A 18 -5.13 -15.69 -13.34
N LEU A 19 -6.42 -15.46 -13.06
CA LEU A 19 -6.84 -14.55 -11.98
C LEU A 19 -6.22 -14.94 -10.65
N PHE A 20 -6.29 -16.20 -10.21
CA PHE A 20 -5.71 -16.61 -8.94
C PHE A 20 -4.17 -16.56 -8.88
N ARG A 21 -3.48 -16.67 -10.02
CA ARG A 21 -2.01 -16.45 -10.08
C ARG A 21 -1.66 -14.98 -9.84
N ARG A 22 -2.45 -14.05 -10.39
CA ARG A 22 -2.20 -12.60 -10.27
C ARG A 22 -2.76 -12.01 -8.96
N ALA A 23 -4.00 -12.34 -8.62
CA ALA A 23 -4.74 -11.82 -7.47
C ALA A 23 -4.49 -12.60 -6.16
N GLY A 24 -3.72 -13.68 -6.19
CA GLY A 24 -3.37 -14.46 -5.00
C GLY A 24 -1.91 -14.95 -5.01
N PHE A 25 -1.65 -16.00 -4.23
CA PHE A 25 -0.36 -16.70 -4.19
C PHE A 25 -0.42 -18.04 -4.93
N GLY A 26 -1.34 -18.14 -5.90
CA GLY A 26 -1.67 -19.37 -6.60
C GLY A 26 -2.87 -20.10 -6.00
N THR A 27 -3.29 -21.16 -6.68
CA THR A 27 -4.39 -22.03 -6.27
C THR A 27 -4.17 -23.40 -6.89
N THR A 28 -4.72 -24.44 -6.27
CA THR A 28 -4.67 -25.80 -6.82
C THR A 28 -5.75 -26.01 -7.87
N PHE A 29 -5.52 -26.94 -8.79
CA PHE A 29 -6.52 -27.29 -9.81
C PHE A 29 -7.88 -27.68 -9.20
N HIS A 30 -7.87 -28.47 -8.12
CA HIS A 30 -9.09 -28.88 -7.41
C HIS A 30 -9.87 -27.69 -6.81
N GLN A 31 -9.18 -26.66 -6.33
CA GLN A 31 -9.84 -25.44 -5.84
C GLN A 31 -10.52 -24.69 -6.98
N ILE A 32 -9.89 -24.59 -8.16
CA ILE A 32 -10.49 -23.96 -9.34
C ILE A 32 -11.70 -24.76 -9.82
N GLU A 33 -11.58 -26.09 -9.95
CA GLU A 33 -12.72 -26.96 -10.31
C GLU A 33 -13.87 -26.85 -9.31
N GLY A 34 -13.53 -26.72 -8.01
CA GLY A 34 -14.49 -26.56 -6.93
C GLY A 34 -15.34 -25.27 -7.01
N LEU A 35 -14.90 -24.26 -7.76
CA LEU A 35 -15.71 -23.05 -8.02
C LEU A 35 -16.91 -23.34 -8.93
N GLY A 36 -16.89 -24.47 -9.64
CA GLY A 36 -18.01 -24.99 -10.42
C GLY A 36 -18.58 -23.96 -11.40
N ALA A 37 -19.87 -23.68 -11.25
CA ALA A 37 -20.64 -22.79 -12.12
C ALA A 37 -20.52 -21.29 -11.76
N THR A 38 -19.70 -20.93 -10.75
CA THR A 38 -19.49 -19.51 -10.39
C THR A 38 -18.88 -18.77 -11.57
N SER A 39 -19.48 -17.63 -11.93
CA SER A 39 -18.98 -16.80 -13.02
C SER A 39 -17.66 -16.11 -12.63
N TYR A 40 -16.89 -15.72 -13.64
CA TYR A 40 -15.62 -15.01 -13.43
C TYR A 40 -15.82 -13.72 -12.62
N GLU A 41 -16.82 -12.93 -12.99
CA GLU A 41 -17.14 -11.64 -12.37
C GLU A 41 -17.50 -11.81 -10.89
N GLN A 42 -18.28 -12.84 -10.55
CA GLN A 42 -18.59 -13.17 -9.15
C GLN A 42 -17.34 -13.57 -8.34
N ILE A 43 -16.37 -14.24 -8.98
CA ILE A 43 -15.09 -14.57 -8.32
C ILE A 43 -14.30 -13.31 -8.05
N VAL A 44 -14.22 -12.38 -9.01
CA VAL A 44 -13.55 -11.08 -8.82
C VAL A 44 -14.21 -10.31 -7.67
N ASP A 45 -15.53 -10.22 -7.65
CA ASP A 45 -16.27 -9.53 -6.60
C ASP A 45 -16.02 -10.16 -5.23
N SER A 46 -16.05 -11.49 -5.14
CA SER A 46 -15.74 -12.22 -3.91
C SER A 46 -14.30 -11.96 -3.41
N LEU A 47 -13.31 -11.87 -4.30
CA LEU A 47 -11.94 -11.54 -3.92
C LEU A 47 -11.82 -10.12 -3.36
N LEU A 48 -12.58 -9.16 -3.90
CA LEU A 48 -12.63 -7.77 -3.46
C LEU A 48 -13.49 -7.55 -2.20
N GLU A 49 -14.15 -8.59 -1.71
CA GLU A 49 -14.89 -8.64 -0.45
C GLU A 49 -14.12 -9.33 0.67
N GLY A 50 -12.85 -9.69 0.43
CA GLY A 50 -11.99 -10.32 1.42
C GLY A 50 -11.90 -9.52 2.72
N ASN A 51 -11.94 -10.24 3.85
CA ASN A 51 -11.82 -9.67 5.20
C ASN A 51 -10.40 -9.90 5.76
N VAL A 52 -9.90 -8.94 6.54
CA VAL A 52 -8.65 -9.06 7.30
C VAL A 52 -8.76 -10.14 8.39
N ASP A 53 -9.94 -10.27 9.00
CA ASP A 53 -10.26 -11.32 9.98
C ASP A 53 -10.98 -12.49 9.30
N ASP A 54 -10.20 -13.30 8.61
CA ASP A 54 -10.65 -14.46 7.83
C ASP A 54 -10.57 -15.78 8.62
N GLY A 55 -10.32 -15.68 9.93
CA GLY A 55 -10.28 -16.80 10.85
C GLY A 55 -9.04 -17.69 10.69
N ILE A 56 -7.89 -17.11 10.31
CA ILE A 56 -6.60 -17.82 10.33
C ILE A 56 -6.28 -18.27 11.76
N ASP A 57 -5.95 -19.56 11.92
CA ASP A 57 -5.51 -20.14 13.18
C ASP A 57 -4.10 -19.66 13.53
N LYS A 58 -3.96 -18.93 14.65
CA LYS A 58 -2.67 -18.41 15.12
C LYS A 58 -1.97 -19.34 16.11
N ASP A 59 -2.61 -20.42 16.56
CA ASP A 59 -2.07 -21.30 17.60
C ASP A 59 -0.78 -21.98 17.15
N LEU A 60 -0.72 -22.41 15.88
CA LEU A 60 0.50 -22.97 15.30
C LEU A 60 1.65 -21.96 15.30
N LEU A 61 1.36 -20.70 14.98
CA LEU A 61 2.36 -19.64 14.96
C LEU A 61 2.84 -19.33 16.38
N TYR A 62 1.94 -19.23 17.36
CA TYR A 62 2.32 -19.03 18.76
C TYR A 62 3.17 -20.18 19.31
N ARG A 63 2.88 -21.41 18.89
CA ARG A 63 3.63 -22.60 19.30
C ARG A 63 5.03 -22.68 18.68
N HIS A 64 5.15 -22.39 17.39
CA HIS A 64 6.38 -22.63 16.63
C HIS A 64 7.24 -21.38 16.42
N CYS A 65 6.69 -20.18 16.64
CA CYS A 65 7.39 -18.91 16.53
C CYS A 65 7.19 -18.08 17.81
N PRO A 66 7.85 -18.43 18.93
CA PRO A 66 7.68 -17.69 20.19
C PRO A 66 8.11 -16.21 20.11
N ASP A 67 8.99 -15.86 19.16
CA ASP A 67 9.35 -14.45 18.87
C ASP A 67 8.15 -13.63 18.35
N PHE A 68 7.17 -14.28 17.70
CA PHE A 68 5.97 -13.60 17.20
C PHE A 68 5.14 -12.98 18.32
N SER A 69 4.90 -13.71 19.42
CA SER A 69 4.10 -13.20 20.54
C SER A 69 4.77 -12.04 21.27
N GLY A 70 6.10 -12.07 21.36
CA GLY A 70 6.88 -11.00 22.00
C GLY A 70 7.17 -9.80 21.09
N GLY A 71 7.04 -9.95 19.77
CA GLY A 71 7.38 -8.90 18.80
C GLY A 71 8.83 -8.40 18.93
N LEU A 72 9.75 -9.29 19.35
CA LEU A 72 11.10 -8.91 19.81
C LEU A 72 12.07 -8.73 18.63
N GLY A 73 11.90 -9.53 17.57
CA GLY A 73 12.78 -9.55 16.40
C GLY A 73 12.07 -9.50 15.05
N LEU A 74 12.89 -9.41 14.00
CA LEU A 74 12.45 -9.44 12.60
C LEU A 74 11.90 -10.82 12.20
N GLY A 75 12.46 -11.89 12.76
CA GLY A 75 12.09 -13.27 12.40
C GLY A 75 10.63 -13.59 12.69
N GLY A 76 10.12 -13.26 13.88
CA GLY A 76 8.72 -13.47 14.23
C GLY A 76 7.76 -12.67 13.35
N ALA A 77 8.13 -11.44 12.96
CA ALA A 77 7.33 -10.60 12.07
C ALA A 77 7.26 -11.17 10.65
N GLN A 78 8.39 -11.59 10.09
CA GLN A 78 8.46 -12.22 8.77
C GLN A 78 7.69 -13.54 8.73
N SER A 79 7.86 -14.40 9.74
CA SER A 79 7.14 -15.67 9.84
C SER A 79 5.63 -15.47 9.91
N TYR A 80 5.15 -14.46 10.66
CA TYR A 80 3.72 -14.14 10.73
C TYR A 80 3.14 -13.77 9.38
N TRP A 81 3.80 -12.85 8.67
CA TRP A 81 3.27 -12.40 7.39
C TRP A 81 3.32 -13.51 6.35
N MET A 82 4.41 -14.28 6.30
CA MET A 82 4.52 -15.44 5.42
C MET A 82 3.41 -16.47 5.72
N TYR A 83 3.16 -16.75 7.00
CA TYR A 83 2.08 -17.63 7.40
C TYR A 83 0.72 -17.11 6.93
N ARG A 84 0.44 -15.81 7.06
CA ARG A 84 -0.79 -15.20 6.53
C ARG A 84 -0.90 -15.33 5.01
N MET A 85 0.16 -15.06 4.25
CA MET A 85 0.16 -15.20 2.78
C MET A 85 -0.17 -16.63 2.32
N ILE A 86 0.17 -17.64 3.13
CA ILE A 86 -0.10 -19.06 2.83
C ILE A 86 -1.49 -19.49 3.31
N ALA A 87 -1.90 -19.09 4.52
CA ALA A 87 -3.06 -19.64 5.21
C ALA A 87 -4.34 -18.80 5.06
N SER A 88 -4.23 -17.55 4.60
CA SER A 88 -5.36 -16.64 4.48
C SER A 88 -6.40 -17.13 3.48
N LYS A 89 -7.68 -16.98 3.85
CA LYS A 89 -8.82 -17.19 2.95
C LYS A 89 -9.15 -15.93 2.12
N SER A 90 -8.47 -14.82 2.41
CA SER A 90 -8.56 -13.53 1.70
C SER A 90 -7.24 -13.23 0.96
N PRO A 91 -6.85 -14.05 -0.03
CA PRO A 91 -5.51 -13.96 -0.65
C PRO A 91 -5.24 -12.61 -1.31
N LEU A 92 -6.27 -11.96 -1.89
CA LEU A 92 -6.11 -10.65 -2.51
C LEU A 92 -5.83 -9.53 -1.48
N VAL A 93 -6.32 -9.65 -0.25
CA VAL A 93 -6.00 -8.69 0.83
C VAL A 93 -4.51 -8.76 1.16
N GLU A 94 -3.95 -9.96 1.33
CA GLU A 94 -2.51 -10.14 1.56
C GLU A 94 -1.67 -9.71 0.35
N LYS A 95 -2.16 -9.99 -0.86
CA LYS A 95 -1.50 -9.59 -2.11
C LYS A 95 -1.44 -8.06 -2.23
N MET A 96 -2.51 -7.36 -1.90
CA MET A 96 -2.54 -5.90 -1.84
C MET A 96 -1.66 -5.35 -0.72
N ALA A 97 -1.64 -5.97 0.46
CA ALA A 97 -0.72 -5.56 1.52
C ALA A 97 0.75 -5.67 1.09
N LEU A 98 1.10 -6.73 0.34
CA LEU A 98 2.44 -6.90 -0.25
C LEU A 98 2.74 -5.85 -1.32
N PHE A 99 1.77 -5.56 -2.18
CA PHE A 99 1.87 -4.50 -3.17
C PHE A 99 2.13 -3.14 -2.50
N TRP A 100 1.33 -2.76 -1.50
CA TRP A 100 1.48 -1.49 -0.79
C TRP A 100 2.79 -1.41 -0.01
N HIS A 101 3.25 -2.49 0.60
CA HIS A 101 4.58 -2.54 1.21
C HIS A 101 5.70 -2.34 0.17
N GLY A 102 5.50 -2.77 -1.07
CA GLY A 102 6.44 -2.53 -2.17
C GLY A 102 6.46 -1.07 -2.64
N VAL A 103 5.31 -0.38 -2.62
CA VAL A 103 5.19 1.04 -3.00
C VAL A 103 5.67 1.95 -1.87
N PHE A 104 5.17 1.74 -0.65
CA PHE A 104 5.47 2.53 0.55
C PHE A 104 6.53 1.85 1.42
N ALA A 105 7.67 1.54 0.81
CA ALA A 105 8.69 0.71 1.42
C ALA A 105 9.33 1.38 2.65
N THR A 106 9.42 0.63 3.75
CA THR A 106 10.26 0.93 4.92
C THR A 106 11.18 -0.26 5.22
N ALA A 107 12.22 -0.07 6.04
CA ALA A 107 13.13 -1.16 6.36
C ALA A 107 13.44 -1.31 7.85
N TYR A 108 13.60 -2.57 8.27
CA TYR A 108 14.02 -2.93 9.63
C TYR A 108 15.38 -2.34 9.99
N SER A 109 16.28 -2.11 9.04
CA SER A 109 17.62 -1.57 9.30
C SER A 109 17.60 -0.20 9.96
N LYS A 110 16.63 0.67 9.61
CA LYS A 110 16.46 2.00 10.23
C LYS A 110 15.55 1.95 11.45
N LEU A 111 14.47 1.16 11.40
CA LEU A 111 13.48 1.08 12.49
C LEU A 111 13.95 0.23 13.68
N THR A 112 14.64 -0.86 13.39
CA THR A 112 15.09 -1.91 14.31
C THR A 112 13.97 -2.55 15.15
N GLN A 113 12.71 -2.44 14.75
CA GLN A 113 11.57 -2.87 15.56
C GLN A 113 10.48 -3.58 14.74
N GLY A 114 10.35 -4.90 14.95
CA GLY A 114 9.41 -5.74 14.18
C GLY A 114 7.94 -5.41 14.41
N LYS A 115 7.58 -4.97 15.62
CA LYS A 115 6.19 -4.60 15.96
C LYS A 115 5.67 -3.43 15.11
N ILE A 116 6.51 -2.43 14.83
CA ILE A 116 6.12 -1.25 14.04
C ILE A 116 5.90 -1.64 12.59
N MET A 117 6.80 -2.45 12.02
CA MET A 117 6.63 -2.97 10.65
C MET A 117 5.36 -3.82 10.51
N ASN A 118 5.07 -4.69 11.49
CA ASN A 118 3.84 -5.48 11.48
C ASN A 118 2.58 -4.60 11.54
N ASN A 119 2.60 -3.51 12.31
CA ASN A 119 1.49 -2.58 12.37
C ASN A 119 1.28 -1.87 11.01
N GLN A 120 2.37 -1.48 10.33
CA GLN A 120 2.28 -0.89 8.99
C GLN A 120 1.69 -1.88 7.97
N ILE A 121 2.15 -3.15 7.98
CA ILE A 121 1.57 -4.19 7.12
C ILE A 121 0.09 -4.43 7.46
N GLU A 122 -0.27 -4.42 8.74
CA GLU A 122 -1.66 -4.54 9.18
C GLU A 122 -2.51 -3.37 8.68
N MET A 123 -1.99 -2.14 8.70
CA MET A 123 -2.65 -0.98 8.10
C MET A 123 -2.87 -1.19 6.59
N PHE A 124 -1.86 -1.68 5.86
CA PHE A 124 -2.03 -1.99 4.44
C PHE A 124 -3.08 -3.07 4.17
N ARG A 125 -3.28 -4.05 5.08
CA ARG A 125 -4.38 -5.01 4.97
C ARG A 125 -5.74 -4.35 5.13
N HIS A 126 -5.90 -3.51 6.15
CA HIS A 126 -7.16 -2.82 6.42
C HIS A 126 -7.54 -1.83 5.31
N LEU A 127 -6.54 -1.20 4.69
CA LEU A 127 -6.71 -0.25 3.59
C LEU A 127 -6.48 -0.87 2.21
N ALA A 128 -6.40 -2.21 2.11
CA ALA A 128 -6.05 -2.92 0.87
C ALA A 128 -6.91 -2.48 -0.34
N PHE A 129 -8.21 -2.32 -0.11
CA PHE A 129 -9.21 -1.89 -1.10
C PHE A 129 -9.79 -0.51 -0.78
N GLY A 130 -9.12 0.25 0.10
CA GLY A 130 -9.62 1.53 0.61
C GLY A 130 -9.55 2.66 -0.42
N ASN A 131 -9.73 3.88 0.09
CA ASN A 131 -9.50 5.09 -0.68
C ASN A 131 -8.01 5.48 -0.64
N MET A 132 -7.50 6.07 -1.72
CA MET A 132 -6.12 6.57 -1.74
C MET A 132 -5.88 7.66 -0.69
N HIS A 133 -6.88 8.49 -0.40
CA HIS A 133 -6.79 9.47 0.68
C HIS A 133 -6.51 8.80 2.02
N ASP A 134 -7.27 7.76 2.36
CA ASP A 134 -7.14 7.07 3.64
C ASP A 134 -5.80 6.33 3.73
N LEU A 135 -5.32 5.78 2.61
CA LEU A 135 -4.01 5.14 2.52
C LEU A 135 -2.87 6.14 2.72
N LEU A 136 -2.93 7.29 2.06
CA LEU A 136 -1.94 8.36 2.24
C LEU A 136 -2.01 8.96 3.65
N MET A 137 -3.19 9.13 4.23
CA MET A 137 -3.34 9.54 5.64
C MET A 137 -2.77 8.49 6.60
N GLY A 138 -3.05 7.21 6.34
CA GLY A 138 -2.55 6.07 7.10
C GLY A 138 -1.02 6.01 7.09
N ILE A 139 -0.38 6.16 5.92
CA ILE A 139 1.08 6.16 5.82
C ILE A 139 1.71 7.46 6.39
N SER A 140 1.03 8.61 6.28
CA SER A 140 1.49 9.88 6.86
C SER A 140 1.43 9.90 8.37
N THR A 141 0.54 9.11 8.96
CA THR A 141 0.41 8.94 10.42
C THR A 141 1.11 7.69 10.94
N ASP A 142 1.69 6.87 10.06
CA ASP A 142 2.37 5.64 10.42
C ASP A 142 3.76 5.95 11.01
N PRO A 143 4.05 5.52 12.25
CA PRO A 143 5.35 5.79 12.87
C PRO A 143 6.54 5.15 12.15
N ALA A 144 6.33 4.04 11.42
CA ALA A 144 7.39 3.44 10.63
C ALA A 144 7.84 4.42 9.54
N MET A 145 6.86 5.00 8.83
CA MET A 145 7.15 5.97 7.78
C MET A 145 7.74 7.28 8.34
N MET A 146 7.24 7.78 9.47
CA MET A 146 7.77 9.00 10.09
C MET A 146 9.26 8.89 10.40
N VAL A 147 9.69 7.78 11.02
CA VAL A 147 11.12 7.52 11.27
C VAL A 147 11.85 7.25 9.97
N TRP A 148 11.22 6.53 9.03
CA TRP A 148 11.86 6.19 7.75
C TRP A 148 12.29 7.44 6.97
N LEU A 149 11.46 8.49 6.99
CA LEU A 149 11.69 9.73 6.25
C LEU A 149 12.00 10.95 7.13
N ASP A 150 12.29 10.72 8.42
CA ASP A 150 12.71 11.74 9.38
C ASP A 150 11.69 12.88 9.54
N ASN A 151 10.39 12.60 9.37
CA ASN A 151 9.33 13.59 9.60
C ASN A 151 9.14 13.89 11.09
N ASP A 152 9.55 12.98 11.98
CA ASP A 152 9.48 13.24 13.41
C ASP A 152 10.45 14.35 13.88
N ASP A 153 11.40 14.73 13.02
CA ASP A 153 12.33 15.86 13.16
C ASP A 153 11.95 17.05 12.24
N ASN A 154 10.74 17.05 11.66
CA ASN A 154 10.22 18.16 10.85
C ASN A 154 9.48 19.19 11.72
N HIS A 155 10.10 20.35 11.92
CA HIS A 155 9.66 21.38 12.86
C HIS A 155 9.43 22.70 12.14
N LYS A 156 8.49 23.54 12.60
CA LYS A 156 8.25 24.86 11.98
C LYS A 156 9.49 25.77 11.91
N GLY A 157 10.43 25.58 12.84
CA GLY A 157 11.71 26.32 12.88
C GLY A 157 12.86 25.66 12.13
N ALA A 158 12.69 24.41 11.69
CA ALA A 158 13.68 23.59 11.01
C ALA A 158 12.94 22.59 10.10
N ILE A 159 12.53 23.07 8.93
CA ILE A 159 11.74 22.29 7.98
C ILE A 159 12.60 21.18 7.39
N ASN A 160 12.08 19.94 7.40
CA ASN A 160 12.69 18.80 6.74
C ASN A 160 11.87 18.42 5.50
N GLU A 161 12.46 18.58 4.32
CA GLU A 161 11.79 18.35 3.03
C GLU A 161 11.65 16.87 2.65
N ASN A 162 12.35 15.96 3.33
CA ASN A 162 12.47 14.57 2.91
C ASN A 162 11.10 13.89 2.74
N TYR A 163 10.25 13.92 3.78
CA TYR A 163 8.91 13.34 3.69
C TYR A 163 8.06 13.99 2.59
N GLY A 164 8.08 15.32 2.49
CA GLY A 164 7.32 16.04 1.48
C GLY A 164 7.76 15.70 0.05
N ARG A 165 9.07 15.52 -0.18
CA ARG A 165 9.63 15.10 -1.47
C ARG A 165 9.17 13.70 -1.83
N GLU A 166 9.37 12.74 -0.94
CA GLU A 166 9.03 11.34 -1.20
C GLU A 166 7.53 11.12 -1.36
N LEU A 167 6.69 11.86 -0.62
CA LEU A 167 5.24 11.82 -0.76
C LEU A 167 4.81 12.17 -2.20
N LEU A 168 5.42 13.20 -2.81
CA LEU A 168 5.12 13.60 -4.18
C LEU A 168 5.82 12.68 -5.20
N GLU A 169 7.09 12.37 -4.97
CA GLU A 169 7.95 11.66 -5.93
C GLU A 169 7.67 10.16 -6.00
N LEU A 170 7.79 9.46 -4.88
CA LEU A 170 7.78 7.99 -4.86
C LEU A 170 6.42 7.41 -4.49
N PHE A 171 5.55 8.17 -3.84
CA PHE A 171 4.34 7.64 -3.22
C PHE A 171 3.04 8.07 -3.91
N SER A 172 3.06 9.12 -4.73
CA SER A 172 1.82 9.62 -5.32
C SER A 172 1.90 10.07 -6.76
N MET A 173 2.81 10.97 -7.16
CA MET A 173 2.71 11.63 -8.47
C MET A 173 3.86 11.30 -9.43
N GLY A 174 5.01 10.86 -8.94
CA GLY A 174 6.19 10.69 -9.79
C GLY A 174 6.87 12.01 -10.12
N VAL A 175 8.16 11.92 -10.49
CA VAL A 175 8.98 13.08 -10.90
C VAL A 175 8.37 13.80 -12.09
N GLY A 176 8.41 15.15 -12.06
CA GLY A 176 7.99 16.02 -13.17
C GLY A 176 6.58 16.58 -13.05
N ASN A 177 5.83 16.18 -12.02
CA ASN A 177 4.43 16.60 -11.80
C ASN A 177 4.25 17.66 -10.70
N TYR A 178 5.34 18.19 -10.15
CA TYR A 178 5.35 19.16 -9.07
C TYR A 178 6.61 20.03 -9.16
N SER A 179 6.60 21.18 -8.47
CA SER A 179 7.74 22.09 -8.38
C SER A 179 8.51 21.94 -7.07
N GLU A 180 9.73 22.48 -7.00
CA GLU A 180 10.50 22.55 -5.75
C GLU A 180 9.77 23.38 -4.67
N LEU A 181 8.93 24.34 -5.09
CA LEU A 181 8.08 25.08 -4.15
C LEU A 181 7.03 24.15 -3.52
N ASP A 182 6.41 23.28 -4.31
CA ASP A 182 5.41 22.33 -3.80
C ASP A 182 6.02 21.37 -2.76
N ILE A 183 7.28 20.96 -2.93
CA ILE A 183 8.00 20.13 -1.96
C ILE A 183 8.13 20.87 -0.62
N LYS A 184 8.54 22.13 -0.66
CA LYS A 184 8.72 22.97 0.54
C LYS A 184 7.41 23.22 1.25
N GLU A 185 6.36 23.56 0.50
CA GLU A 185 5.04 23.84 1.05
C GLU A 185 4.38 22.56 1.60
N CYS A 186 4.58 21.42 0.95
CA CYS A 186 4.22 20.10 1.47
C CYS A 186 4.94 19.84 2.80
N ALA A 187 6.26 20.01 2.86
CA ALA A 187 7.05 19.80 4.07
C ALA A 187 6.61 20.72 5.23
N ARG A 188 6.32 21.99 4.95
CA ARG A 188 5.76 22.94 5.93
C ARG A 188 4.45 22.44 6.50
N ALA A 189 3.57 21.87 5.69
CA ALA A 189 2.28 21.35 6.12
C ALA A 189 2.37 20.09 7.01
N PHE A 190 3.47 19.34 6.96
CA PHE A 190 3.71 18.18 7.82
C PHE A 190 4.51 18.49 9.10
N THR A 191 4.82 19.77 9.36
CA THR A 191 5.47 20.18 10.62
C THR A 191 4.58 19.87 11.83
N GLY A 192 5.19 19.50 12.95
CA GLY A 192 4.45 19.14 14.17
C GLY A 192 3.83 17.74 14.17
N TRP A 193 3.91 16.98 13.07
CA TRP A 193 3.52 15.56 13.02
C TRP A 193 4.69 14.70 13.51
N THR A 194 4.56 14.09 14.69
CA THR A 194 5.68 13.39 15.33
C THR A 194 5.23 12.14 16.09
N ILE A 195 6.18 11.50 16.78
CA ILE A 195 5.96 10.29 17.58
C ILE A 195 5.97 10.64 19.06
N ARG A 196 4.86 10.33 19.75
CA ARG A 196 4.63 10.68 21.16
C ARG A 196 5.68 10.11 22.10
N ASN A 197 6.05 8.85 21.90
CA ASN A 197 6.87 8.07 22.83
C ASN A 197 8.31 7.85 22.35
N LYS A 198 8.79 8.66 21.38
CA LYS A 198 10.13 8.50 20.80
C LYS A 198 11.25 8.62 21.83
N ASP A 199 11.17 9.63 22.71
CA ASP A 199 12.18 9.85 23.75
C ASP A 199 12.21 8.74 24.79
N TYR A 200 11.03 8.23 25.17
CA TYR A 200 10.92 7.11 26.11
C TYR A 200 11.55 5.85 25.53
N VAL A 201 11.26 5.51 24.26
CA VAL A 201 11.86 4.34 23.62
C VAL A 201 13.36 4.53 23.45
N ARG A 202 13.82 5.72 23.05
CA ARG A 202 15.25 6.05 22.96
C ARG A 202 15.98 5.84 24.29
N LEU A 203 15.41 6.34 25.39
CA LEU A 203 15.96 6.14 26.74
C LEU A 203 16.03 4.66 27.12
N LYS A 204 14.97 3.89 26.83
CA LYS A 204 14.94 2.44 27.10
C LYS A 204 16.00 1.68 26.29
N ALA A 205 16.18 2.04 25.02
CA ALA A 205 17.19 1.47 24.14
C ALA A 205 18.61 1.77 24.64
N GLN A 206 18.88 3.01 25.05
CA GLN A 206 20.19 3.42 25.60
C GLN A 206 20.54 2.66 26.89
N ASN A 207 19.54 2.36 27.71
CA ASN A 207 19.73 1.63 28.97
C ASN A 207 19.69 0.10 28.81
N ASP A 208 19.66 -0.43 27.59
CA ASP A 208 19.50 -1.86 27.26
C ASP A 208 18.32 -2.54 28.01
N SER A 209 17.25 -1.76 28.22
CA SER A 209 16.13 -2.12 29.10
C SER A 209 14.83 -2.42 28.34
N LEU A 210 14.94 -2.67 27.02
CA LEU A 210 13.85 -3.16 26.17
C LEU A 210 13.58 -4.67 26.39
N TRP A 211 14.52 -5.38 27.01
CA TRP A 211 14.37 -6.77 27.45
C TRP A 211 13.91 -6.84 28.92
N PRO A 212 13.10 -7.85 29.34
CA PRO A 212 12.47 -8.92 28.55
C PRO A 212 11.04 -8.58 28.05
N TYR A 213 10.51 -7.40 28.39
CA TYR A 213 9.11 -7.03 28.15
C TYR A 213 8.79 -6.59 26.72
N GLY A 214 9.80 -6.59 25.84
CA GLY A 214 9.69 -6.29 24.42
C GLY A 214 9.65 -4.80 24.07
N ARG A 215 9.68 -4.52 22.77
CA ARG A 215 9.74 -3.16 22.25
C ARG A 215 8.33 -2.56 22.15
N THR A 216 8.10 -1.40 22.80
CA THR A 216 6.80 -0.69 22.78
C THR A 216 6.52 -0.08 21.42
N SER A 217 5.31 -0.27 20.89
CA SER A 217 4.89 0.35 19.62
C SER A 217 4.97 1.88 19.69
N PHE A 218 5.29 2.52 18.57
CA PHE A 218 5.27 3.97 18.44
C PHE A 218 3.84 4.48 18.24
N GLU A 219 3.58 5.68 18.75
CA GLU A 219 2.28 6.31 18.65
C GLU A 219 2.41 7.69 18.02
N PHE A 220 1.63 7.93 16.97
CA PHE A 220 1.52 9.25 16.35
C PHE A 220 1.00 10.31 17.34
N LYS A 221 1.50 11.53 17.18
CA LYS A 221 0.99 12.72 17.84
C LYS A 221 1.20 13.95 16.95
N PHE A 222 0.17 14.77 16.84
CA PHE A 222 0.30 16.13 16.32
C PHE A 222 0.59 17.11 17.46
N ILE A 223 1.62 17.94 17.31
CA ILE A 223 2.02 19.02 18.22
C ILE A 223 1.71 20.34 17.54
N SER A 224 0.60 20.95 17.93
CA SER A 224 0.13 22.22 17.38
C SER A 224 1.17 23.33 17.49
N GLU A 225 1.88 23.41 18.62
CA GLU A 225 2.86 24.47 18.90
C GLU A 225 4.08 24.41 17.97
N ASP A 226 4.33 23.26 17.34
CA ASP A 226 5.46 22.99 16.47
C ASP A 226 5.07 22.99 14.98
N HIS A 227 3.79 23.22 14.69
CA HIS A 227 3.27 23.33 13.34
C HIS A 227 3.40 24.76 12.78
N ASP A 228 3.68 24.86 11.49
CA ASP A 228 3.69 26.11 10.73
C ASP A 228 2.28 26.41 10.19
N TYR A 229 1.59 27.36 10.83
CA TYR A 229 0.28 27.87 10.42
C TYR A 229 0.34 29.00 9.37
N GLY A 230 1.51 29.24 8.77
CA GLY A 230 1.64 30.17 7.66
C GLY A 230 0.83 29.71 6.46
N GLU A 231 0.39 30.69 5.65
CA GLU A 231 -0.24 30.43 4.36
C GLU A 231 0.73 29.69 3.44
N LYS A 232 0.19 28.74 2.67
CA LYS A 232 0.92 27.84 1.78
C LYS A 232 0.23 27.84 0.41
N THR A 233 1.03 27.81 -0.64
CA THR A 233 0.55 27.63 -2.01
C THR A 233 1.08 26.30 -2.53
N PHE A 234 0.19 25.35 -2.76
CA PHE A 234 0.54 23.98 -3.11
C PHE A 234 -0.31 23.50 -4.28
N LEU A 235 0.34 23.07 -5.36
CA LEU A 235 -0.28 22.59 -6.60
C LEU A 235 -1.38 23.51 -7.14
N GLY A 236 -1.14 24.83 -7.02
CA GLY A 236 -2.05 25.88 -7.52
C GLY A 236 -3.18 26.27 -6.56
N GLU A 237 -3.35 25.58 -5.43
CA GLU A 237 -4.27 25.98 -4.36
C GLU A 237 -3.51 26.80 -3.29
N THR A 238 -4.16 27.78 -2.67
CA THR A 238 -3.57 28.60 -1.58
C THR A 238 -4.47 28.56 -0.35
N GLY A 239 -3.86 28.35 0.82
CA GLY A 239 -4.56 28.33 2.10
C GLY A 239 -3.64 28.02 3.28
N ASN A 240 -4.20 28.03 4.48
CA ASN A 240 -3.50 27.56 5.67
C ASN A 240 -3.60 26.02 5.77
N PHE A 241 -2.86 25.33 4.90
CA PHE A 241 -2.94 23.88 4.77
C PHE A 241 -2.15 23.14 5.86
N ASN A 242 -2.74 22.05 6.34
CA ASN A 242 -2.09 21.00 7.12
C ASN A 242 -1.88 19.74 6.25
N GLY A 243 -1.19 18.72 6.76
CA GLY A 243 -0.88 17.48 6.03
C GLY A 243 -2.09 16.79 5.41
N GLU A 244 -3.24 16.80 6.10
CA GLU A 244 -4.51 16.27 5.55
C GLU A 244 -4.98 17.02 4.30
N ASP A 245 -4.85 18.35 4.30
CA ASP A 245 -5.22 19.17 3.14
C ASP A 245 -4.30 18.88 1.94
N ILE A 246 -2.99 18.75 2.19
CA ILE A 246 -2.01 18.38 1.17
C ILE A 246 -2.38 17.03 0.55
N ILE A 247 -2.68 16.01 1.35
CA ILE A 247 -3.08 14.69 0.85
C ILE A 247 -4.34 14.78 0.00
N ARG A 248 -5.33 15.54 0.45
CA ARG A 248 -6.57 15.75 -0.31
C ARG A 248 -6.30 16.43 -1.65
N ILE A 249 -5.37 17.38 -1.72
CA ILE A 249 -4.99 18.06 -2.98
C ILE A 249 -4.25 17.09 -3.90
N ILE A 250 -3.32 16.28 -3.36
CA ILE A 250 -2.58 15.26 -4.11
C ILE A 250 -3.55 14.26 -4.77
N CYS A 251 -4.49 13.69 -4.01
CA CYS A 251 -5.39 12.66 -4.56
C CYS A 251 -6.22 13.14 -5.76
N LYS A 252 -6.52 14.43 -5.87
CA LYS A 252 -7.28 15.00 -7.00
C LYS A 252 -6.47 15.12 -8.29
N GLN A 253 -5.14 15.01 -8.22
CA GLN A 253 -4.29 15.21 -9.39
C GLN A 253 -4.39 14.02 -10.34
N GLU A 254 -4.50 14.30 -11.64
CA GLU A 254 -4.47 13.23 -12.65
C GLU A 254 -3.14 12.45 -12.62
N ALA A 255 -2.04 13.13 -12.28
CA ALA A 255 -0.73 12.50 -12.11
C ALA A 255 -0.78 11.37 -11.07
N THR A 256 -1.52 11.55 -9.98
CA THR A 256 -1.69 10.51 -8.95
C THR A 256 -2.47 9.32 -9.47
N GLY A 257 -3.55 9.56 -10.23
CA GLY A 257 -4.30 8.50 -10.89
C GLY A 257 -3.42 7.67 -11.84
N ARG A 258 -2.63 8.34 -12.68
CA ARG A 258 -1.70 7.68 -13.63
C ARG A 258 -0.60 6.90 -12.91
N PHE A 259 -0.01 7.47 -11.87
CA PHE A 259 1.06 6.85 -11.09
C PHE A 259 0.59 5.54 -10.44
N ILE A 260 -0.54 5.57 -9.74
CA ILE A 260 -1.10 4.38 -9.08
C ILE A 260 -1.62 3.37 -10.11
N ALA A 261 -2.25 3.83 -11.19
CA ALA A 261 -2.67 2.95 -12.28
C ALA A 261 -1.51 2.18 -12.90
N ARG A 262 -0.36 2.85 -13.15
CA ARG A 262 0.84 2.20 -13.71
C ARG A 262 1.45 1.19 -12.73
N HIS A 263 1.47 1.49 -11.43
CA HIS A 263 1.88 0.53 -10.40
C HIS A 263 0.98 -0.72 -10.37
N LEU A 264 -0.35 -0.54 -10.36
CA LEU A 264 -1.30 -1.64 -10.36
C LEU A 264 -1.21 -2.48 -11.65
N TYR A 265 -1.07 -1.82 -12.79
CA TYR A 265 -0.85 -2.49 -14.07
C TYR A 265 0.44 -3.31 -14.06
N SER A 266 1.54 -2.72 -13.60
CA SER A 266 2.83 -3.39 -13.48
C SER A 266 2.77 -4.63 -12.59
N TYR A 267 1.98 -4.57 -11.52
CA TYR A 267 1.93 -5.63 -10.51
C TYR A 267 0.98 -6.77 -10.91
N PHE A 268 -0.19 -6.46 -11.47
CA PHE A 268 -1.22 -7.44 -11.76
C PHE A 268 -1.28 -7.89 -13.21
N VAL A 269 -0.85 -7.08 -14.18
CA VAL A 269 -1.06 -7.35 -15.60
C VAL A 269 0.27 -7.74 -16.26
N SER A 270 1.19 -6.79 -16.45
CA SER A 270 2.41 -6.99 -17.22
C SER A 270 3.53 -6.10 -16.70
N ASP A 271 4.77 -6.57 -16.76
CA ASP A 271 5.93 -5.85 -16.23
C ASP A 271 6.14 -4.53 -17.00
N GLU A 272 6.21 -3.43 -16.25
CA GLU A 272 6.56 -2.10 -16.77
C GLU A 272 8.06 -1.82 -16.52
N PRO A 273 8.65 -0.81 -17.21
CA PRO A 273 9.93 -0.25 -16.81
C PRO A 273 9.95 0.11 -15.31
N PRO A 274 11.10 0.06 -14.62
CA PRO A 274 11.19 0.49 -13.23
C PRO A 274 10.79 1.96 -13.08
N VAL A 275 10.23 2.31 -11.90
CA VAL A 275 9.66 3.64 -11.59
C VAL A 275 10.63 4.79 -11.92
N THR A 276 11.92 4.60 -11.71
CA THR A 276 12.97 5.60 -12.01
C THR A 276 13.04 6.01 -13.49
N LYS A 277 12.48 5.21 -14.39
CA LYS A 277 12.42 5.48 -15.83
C LYS A 277 11.10 6.09 -16.29
N TRP A 278 10.06 6.09 -15.46
CA TRP A 278 8.73 6.56 -15.84
C TRP A 278 8.67 8.01 -16.34
N PRO A 279 9.53 8.94 -15.89
CA PRO A 279 9.56 10.30 -16.45
C PRO A 279 10.08 10.36 -17.90
N TYR A 280 10.73 9.30 -18.38
CA TYR A 280 11.42 9.27 -19.67
C TYR A 280 10.89 8.18 -20.61
N GLU A 281 10.21 7.17 -20.06
CA GLU A 281 9.66 6.03 -20.79
C GLU A 281 8.15 5.95 -20.60
N GLU A 282 7.43 6.09 -21.72
CA GLU A 282 6.00 5.91 -21.79
C GLU A 282 5.59 4.50 -21.37
N PRO A 283 4.36 4.32 -20.86
CA PRO A 283 3.87 3.00 -20.53
C PRO A 283 3.71 2.08 -21.73
N ILE A 284 3.82 0.76 -21.51
CA ILE A 284 3.67 -0.25 -22.57
C ILE A 284 2.25 -0.21 -23.13
N ASP A 285 1.25 -0.06 -22.25
CA ASP A 285 -0.15 0.15 -22.64
C ASP A 285 -0.69 1.44 -22.00
N SER A 286 -0.42 2.58 -22.66
CA SER A 286 -0.92 3.89 -22.22
C SER A 286 -2.45 3.92 -22.16
N LYS A 287 -3.17 3.19 -23.02
CA LYS A 287 -4.64 3.20 -23.01
C LYS A 287 -5.20 2.51 -21.78
N ALA A 288 -4.60 1.39 -21.37
CA ALA A 288 -4.98 0.69 -20.15
C ALA A 288 -4.77 1.59 -18.92
N ILE A 289 -3.62 2.29 -18.84
CA ILE A 289 -3.31 3.17 -17.72
C ILE A 289 -4.21 4.40 -17.68
N GLU A 290 -4.48 5.06 -18.80
CA GLU A 290 -5.44 6.17 -18.83
C GLU A 290 -6.85 5.72 -18.43
N SER A 291 -7.26 4.51 -18.84
CA SER A 291 -8.57 3.95 -18.44
C SER A 291 -8.64 3.70 -16.93
N LEU A 292 -7.59 3.14 -16.34
CA LEU A 292 -7.49 2.91 -14.90
C LEU A 292 -7.43 4.22 -14.11
N ALA A 293 -6.64 5.19 -14.58
CA ALA A 293 -6.54 6.52 -13.98
C ALA A 293 -7.89 7.26 -14.03
N LYS A 294 -8.66 7.09 -15.11
CA LYS A 294 -10.01 7.62 -15.19
C LYS A 294 -10.94 6.99 -14.15
N VAL A 295 -10.94 5.66 -14.01
CA VAL A 295 -11.75 4.99 -12.96
C VAL A 295 -11.34 5.46 -11.57
N TYR A 296 -10.05 5.68 -11.35
CA TYR A 296 -9.54 6.24 -10.10
C TYR A 296 -10.18 7.61 -9.82
N LEU A 297 -10.18 8.54 -10.77
CA LEU A 297 -10.78 9.87 -10.59
C LEU A 297 -12.31 9.81 -10.47
N ASP A 298 -12.98 9.08 -11.36
CA ASP A 298 -14.45 8.98 -11.42
C ASP A 298 -15.05 8.32 -10.16
N SER A 299 -14.31 7.40 -9.53
CA SER A 299 -14.72 6.73 -8.29
C SER A 299 -14.39 7.51 -7.01
N GLY A 300 -13.82 8.72 -7.13
CA GLY A 300 -13.35 9.50 -5.99
C GLY A 300 -12.14 8.86 -5.30
N HIS A 301 -11.21 8.29 -6.08
CA HIS A 301 -9.94 7.69 -5.66
C HIS A 301 -10.07 6.33 -4.96
N ASN A 302 -11.09 5.54 -5.31
CA ASN A 302 -11.36 4.25 -4.68
C ASN A 302 -10.58 3.11 -5.37
N ILE A 303 -9.65 2.48 -4.64
CA ILE A 303 -8.79 1.42 -5.18
C ILE A 303 -9.59 0.14 -5.49
N LYS A 304 -10.64 -0.17 -4.72
CA LYS A 304 -11.50 -1.34 -4.98
C LYS A 304 -12.09 -1.30 -6.39
N GLU A 305 -12.58 -0.14 -6.80
CA GLU A 305 -13.23 0.02 -8.11
C GLU A 305 -12.20 0.01 -9.25
N VAL A 306 -10.99 0.55 -9.03
CA VAL A 306 -9.88 0.42 -9.98
C VAL A 306 -9.49 -1.04 -10.18
N LEU A 307 -9.37 -1.83 -9.09
CA LEU A 307 -9.08 -3.26 -9.17
C LEU A 307 -10.20 -4.05 -9.83
N ARG A 308 -11.47 -3.72 -9.52
CA ARG A 308 -12.63 -4.35 -10.17
C ARG A 308 -12.61 -4.15 -11.68
N TYR A 309 -12.32 -2.93 -12.13
CA TYR A 309 -12.16 -2.62 -13.55
C TYR A 309 -10.95 -3.35 -14.15
N LEU A 310 -9.80 -3.32 -13.47
CA LEU A 310 -8.56 -3.97 -13.91
C LEU A 310 -8.79 -5.46 -14.18
N PHE A 311 -9.32 -6.21 -13.21
CA PHE A 311 -9.51 -7.66 -13.37
C PHE A 311 -10.60 -8.02 -14.39
N ASN A 312 -11.58 -7.14 -14.61
CA ASN A 312 -12.62 -7.39 -15.61
C ASN A 312 -12.29 -6.90 -17.02
N SER A 313 -11.20 -6.15 -17.19
CA SER A 313 -10.78 -5.58 -18.46
C SER A 313 -10.34 -6.61 -19.51
N ASP A 314 -10.42 -6.23 -20.79
CA ASP A 314 -9.95 -7.05 -21.89
C ASP A 314 -8.42 -7.23 -21.87
N PHE A 315 -7.67 -6.21 -21.43
CA PHE A 315 -6.21 -6.30 -21.35
C PHE A 315 -5.76 -7.31 -20.29
N PHE A 316 -6.46 -7.42 -19.17
CA PHE A 316 -6.18 -8.46 -18.17
C PHE A 316 -6.61 -9.85 -18.64
N LYS A 317 -7.76 -9.94 -19.32
CA LYS A 317 -8.30 -11.22 -19.82
C LYS A 317 -7.60 -11.72 -21.09
N SER A 318 -6.75 -10.91 -21.72
CA SER A 318 -6.02 -11.21 -22.96
C SER A 318 -5.10 -12.42 -22.86
N GLU A 319 -5.03 -13.24 -23.91
CA GLU A 319 -4.13 -14.40 -23.97
C GLU A 319 -2.64 -14.02 -23.87
N ASN A 320 -2.26 -12.82 -24.30
CA ASN A 320 -0.86 -12.35 -24.23
C ASN A 320 -0.38 -12.13 -22.79
N VAL A 321 -1.32 -11.96 -21.85
CA VAL A 321 -1.05 -11.70 -20.44
C VAL A 321 -1.18 -12.98 -19.59
N ARG A 322 -1.88 -14.01 -20.11
CA ARG A 322 -2.29 -15.21 -19.38
C ARG A 322 -1.17 -16.18 -19.02
#